data_AF-A0A2I9DKJ6-F1
#
_entry.id   AF-A0A2I9DKJ6-F1
#
_cell.length_a   1.000
_cell.length_b   1.000
_cell.length_c   1.000
_cell.angle_alpha   90.00
_cell.angle_beta   90.00
_cell.angle_gamma   90.00
#
_symmetry.space_group_name_H-M   'P 1'
#
loop_
_entity.id
_entity.type
_entity.pdbx_description
1 polymer ?
#
loop_
_entity_poly.entity_id
_entity_poly.type
_entity_poly.pdbx_seq_one_letter_code
_entity_poly.pdbx_strand_id
1 'polypeptide(L)'
;MKKLVILICLISFSLNAQKKDKLTSYTASNGINYKVGDILWLGKGSGVDGKFEYVKIGGWARKLSSTPMKLSYKNENRPFTIKKMFKYRSDKWRSVHLTLGSDSSTNYTMDLDNAIRSGEVKQSIEKRDTNQNVSYDKYDKIAKLKKLFDDGALTQDEYEREKAKLLGSE
;
A
#
# COMPACT_ATOMS: atom_id res chain seq x y z
N MET A 1 42.07 32.08 -12.61
CA MET A 1 42.34 31.02 -11.60
C MET A 1 41.53 31.20 -10.30
N LYS A 2 41.47 32.40 -9.69
CA LYS A 2 40.69 32.63 -8.44
C LYS A 2 39.17 32.38 -8.55
N LYS A 3 38.55 32.64 -9.71
CA LYS A 3 37.12 32.38 -9.95
C LYS A 3 36.78 30.88 -10.11
N LEU A 4 37.75 30.03 -10.46
CA LEU A 4 37.53 28.59 -10.64
C LEU A 4 37.51 27.85 -9.29
N VAL A 5 38.26 28.34 -8.31
CA VAL A 5 38.32 27.78 -6.94
C VAL A 5 37.00 27.99 -6.17
N ILE A 6 36.30 29.09 -6.44
CA ILE A 6 34.99 29.40 -5.82
C ILE A 6 33.90 28.43 -6.30
N LEU A 7 33.96 27.97 -7.56
CA LEU A 7 32.98 27.04 -8.12
C LEU A 7 33.12 25.61 -7.55
N ILE A 8 34.33 25.19 -7.18
CA ILE A 8 34.61 23.87 -6.60
C ILE A 8 34.19 23.80 -5.11
N CYS A 9 34.24 24.91 -4.37
CA CYS A 9 33.80 24.93 -2.96
C CYS A 9 32.27 24.86 -2.80
N LEU A 10 31.49 25.33 -3.78
CA LEU A 10 30.02 25.35 -3.71
C LEU A 10 29.38 23.96 -3.93
N ILE A 11 30.12 22.99 -4.47
CA ILE A 11 29.60 21.63 -4.74
C ILE A 11 29.59 20.74 -3.48
N SER A 12 30.35 21.12 -2.44
CA SER A 12 30.57 20.26 -1.25
C SER A 12 29.48 20.36 -0.17
N PHE A 13 28.52 21.29 -0.29
CA PHE A 13 27.48 21.52 0.73
C PHE A 13 26.13 20.84 0.46
N SER A 14 26.01 20.01 -0.58
CA SER A 14 24.70 19.51 -1.05
C SER A 14 24.29 18.12 -0.56
N LEU A 15 25.04 17.47 0.34
CA LEU A 15 24.82 16.06 0.69
C LEU A 15 24.05 15.81 2.00
N ASN A 16 23.31 16.79 2.51
CA ASN A 16 22.23 16.52 3.45
C ASN A 16 20.99 15.99 2.71
N ALA A 17 21.17 14.90 1.96
CA ALA A 17 20.07 14.12 1.43
C ALA A 17 19.27 13.61 2.63
N GLN A 18 18.01 14.06 2.76
CA GLN A 18 17.10 13.63 3.82
C GLN A 18 17.06 12.09 3.83
N LYS A 19 17.68 11.46 4.85
CA LYS A 19 17.81 10.02 4.95
C LYS A 19 16.43 9.42 5.19
N LYS A 20 15.87 8.82 4.15
CA LYS A 20 14.61 8.09 4.17
C LYS A 20 14.92 6.61 4.26
N ASP A 21 14.61 6.00 5.40
CA ASP A 21 14.81 4.57 5.61
C ASP A 21 13.58 3.82 5.09
N LYS A 22 13.78 2.85 4.18
CA LYS A 22 12.73 1.91 3.79
C LYS A 22 12.55 0.86 4.89
N LEU A 23 11.31 0.63 5.31
CA LEU A 23 10.98 -0.36 6.34
C LEU A 23 10.13 -1.50 5.76
N THR A 24 10.25 -2.69 6.36
CA THR A 24 9.37 -3.83 6.12
C THR A 24 8.32 -3.99 7.23
N SER A 25 8.64 -3.53 8.45
CA SER A 25 7.75 -3.52 9.60
C SER A 25 7.99 -2.33 10.52
N TYR A 26 6.99 -1.96 11.31
CA TYR A 26 7.06 -0.90 12.31
C TYR A 26 6.03 -1.08 13.42
N THR A 27 6.48 -1.06 14.66
CA THR A 27 5.62 -0.95 15.84
C THR A 27 5.22 0.51 16.03
N ALA A 28 3.94 0.81 15.79
CA ALA A 28 3.42 2.17 15.89
C ALA A 28 3.06 2.56 17.34
N SER A 29 2.66 3.81 17.52
CA SER A 29 2.29 4.38 18.82
C SER A 29 1.14 3.69 19.55
N ASN A 30 0.29 2.92 18.85
CA ASN A 30 -0.75 2.07 19.45
C ASN A 30 -0.24 0.67 19.88
N GLY A 31 1.07 0.40 19.79
CA GLY A 31 1.67 -0.87 20.14
C GLY A 31 1.52 -1.98 19.09
N ILE A 32 0.83 -1.71 17.97
CA ILE A 32 0.63 -2.70 16.91
C ILE A 32 1.82 -2.67 15.95
N ASN A 33 2.32 -3.86 15.58
CA ASN A 33 3.37 -4.02 14.58
C ASN A 33 2.78 -4.16 13.17
N TYR A 34 2.87 -3.09 12.38
CA TYR A 34 2.41 -3.04 10.99
C TYR A 34 3.49 -3.55 10.05
N LYS A 35 3.11 -4.35 9.05
CA LYS A 35 4.02 -4.90 8.02
C LYS A 35 3.56 -4.53 6.63
N VAL A 36 4.52 -4.48 5.70
CA VAL A 36 4.19 -4.40 4.26
C VAL A 36 3.40 -5.65 3.87
N GLY A 37 2.26 -5.45 3.22
CA GLY A 37 1.30 -6.49 2.83
C GLY A 37 0.05 -6.55 3.72
N ASP A 38 0.11 -6.04 4.95
CA ASP A 38 -1.03 -6.04 5.88
C ASP A 38 -2.21 -5.21 5.34
N ILE A 39 -3.42 -5.57 5.78
CA ILE A 39 -4.63 -4.79 5.56
C ILE A 39 -4.86 -3.89 6.77
N LEU A 40 -4.90 -2.59 6.48
CA LEU A 40 -5.26 -1.54 7.42
C LEU A 40 -6.67 -1.05 7.09
N TRP A 41 -7.50 -0.90 8.12
CA TRP A 41 -8.83 -0.32 7.97
C TRP A 41 -8.84 1.15 8.38
N LEU A 42 -9.44 1.99 7.53
CA LEU A 42 -9.67 3.38 7.89
C LEU A 42 -10.79 3.49 8.91
N GLY A 43 -10.56 4.35 9.91
CA GLY A 43 -11.58 4.84 10.83
C GLY A 43 -12.31 6.03 10.23
N LYS A 44 -12.70 6.97 11.10
CA LYS A 44 -13.38 8.21 10.71
C LYS A 44 -12.35 9.28 10.36
N GLY A 45 -12.59 10.07 9.32
CA GLY A 45 -11.72 11.20 8.98
C GLY A 45 -11.72 12.27 10.07
N SER A 46 -10.54 12.84 10.36
CA SER A 46 -10.34 13.79 11.46
C SER A 46 -10.45 15.26 11.07
N GLY A 47 -10.60 15.56 9.77
CA GLY A 47 -10.82 16.91 9.28
C GLY A 47 -12.21 17.45 9.67
N VAL A 48 -12.34 18.78 9.72
CA VAL A 48 -13.62 19.46 10.02
C VAL A 48 -14.74 19.12 9.04
N ASP A 49 -14.39 18.75 7.81
CA ASP A 49 -15.30 18.30 6.75
C ASP A 49 -15.41 16.76 6.67
N GLY A 50 -14.92 16.06 7.70
CA GLY A 50 -14.83 14.60 7.77
C GLY A 50 -13.76 13.99 6.86
N LYS A 51 -12.99 14.79 6.11
CA LYS A 51 -11.90 14.26 5.28
C LYS A 51 -10.77 13.74 6.17
N PHE A 52 -9.95 12.87 5.59
CA PHE A 52 -8.77 12.36 6.26
C PHE A 52 -7.63 13.38 6.14
N GLU A 53 -7.18 13.91 7.29
CA GLU A 53 -6.10 14.88 7.38
C GLU A 53 -4.75 14.22 7.10
N TYR A 54 -4.59 12.97 7.55
CA TYR A 54 -3.33 12.24 7.51
C TYR A 54 -3.29 11.18 6.41
N VAL A 55 -4.38 11.00 5.65
CA VAL A 55 -4.45 10.14 4.45
C VAL A 55 -4.72 10.99 3.20
N LYS A 56 -3.78 10.95 2.26
CA LYS A 56 -3.77 11.81 1.06
C LYS A 56 -3.61 10.99 -0.20
N ILE A 57 -4.12 11.50 -1.32
CA ILE A 57 -3.87 10.94 -2.64
C ILE A 57 -2.37 11.03 -2.95
N GLY A 58 -1.79 9.90 -3.33
CA GLY A 58 -0.37 9.71 -3.60
C GLY A 58 -0.09 9.29 -5.04
N GLY A 59 1.12 8.77 -5.28
CA GLY A 59 1.51 8.21 -6.58
C GLY A 59 1.49 9.22 -7.73
N TRP A 60 0.99 8.79 -8.89
CA TRP A 60 0.89 9.62 -10.09
C TRP A 60 -0.15 10.73 -9.94
N ALA A 61 -1.27 10.45 -9.29
CA ALA A 61 -2.37 11.40 -9.08
C ALA A 61 -1.93 12.63 -8.25
N ARG A 62 -0.96 12.46 -7.33
CA ARG A 62 -0.34 13.60 -6.61
C ARG A 62 0.31 14.61 -7.56
N LYS A 63 0.79 14.21 -8.74
CA LYS A 63 1.44 15.11 -9.70
C LYS A 63 0.44 16.01 -10.44
N LEU A 64 -0.85 15.71 -10.36
CA LEU A 64 -1.91 16.49 -11.02
C LEU A 64 -2.30 17.75 -10.24
N SER A 65 -1.85 17.90 -8.99
CA SER A 65 -2.17 19.05 -8.14
C SER A 65 -0.96 19.47 -7.31
N SER A 66 -0.78 20.78 -7.15
CA SER A 66 0.23 21.35 -6.24
C SER A 66 -0.16 21.20 -4.77
N THR A 67 -1.46 21.01 -4.48
CA THR A 67 -1.97 20.89 -3.12
C THR A 67 -2.20 19.41 -2.76
N PRO A 68 -1.74 18.94 -1.59
CA PRO A 68 -1.99 17.57 -1.17
C PRO A 68 -3.50 17.30 -1.04
N MET A 69 -4.03 16.44 -1.92
CA MET A 69 -5.45 16.12 -1.92
C MET A 69 -5.78 15.14 -0.81
N LYS A 70 -6.54 15.60 0.18
CA LYS A 70 -7.03 14.77 1.30
C LYS A 70 -8.03 13.72 0.80
N LEU A 71 -8.00 12.54 1.41
CA LEU A 71 -8.97 11.51 1.10
C LEU A 71 -10.37 11.91 1.64
N SER A 72 -11.41 11.62 0.85
CA SER A 72 -12.79 11.92 1.23
C SER A 72 -13.30 11.00 2.36
N TYR A 73 -14.17 11.53 3.23
CA TYR A 73 -14.86 10.81 4.30
C TYR A 73 -15.56 9.52 3.82
N LYS A 74 -15.94 9.45 2.54
CA LYS A 74 -16.56 8.26 1.91
C LYS A 74 -15.70 7.00 1.94
N ASN A 75 -14.45 7.11 2.37
CA ASN A 75 -13.52 5.99 2.53
C ASN A 75 -13.41 5.50 3.99
N GLU A 76 -14.22 6.03 4.91
CA GLU A 76 -14.39 5.45 6.23
C GLU A 76 -14.77 3.97 6.14
N ASN A 77 -14.23 3.17 7.06
CA ASN A 77 -14.44 1.72 7.12
C ASN A 77 -14.03 0.98 5.84
N ARG A 78 -13.08 1.50 5.06
CA ARG A 78 -12.53 0.79 3.89
C ARG A 78 -11.17 0.15 4.19
N PRO A 79 -10.90 -1.03 3.62
CA PRO A 79 -9.61 -1.69 3.73
C PRO A 79 -8.59 -1.09 2.75
N PHE A 80 -7.35 -0.98 3.20
CA PHE A 80 -6.21 -0.56 2.41
C PHE A 80 -5.01 -1.46 2.67
N THR A 81 -4.30 -1.83 1.62
CA THR A 81 -3.06 -2.60 1.72
C THR A 81 -1.87 -1.68 1.96
N ILE A 82 -1.00 -2.04 2.91
CA ILE A 82 0.30 -1.40 3.07
C ILE A 82 1.24 -1.86 1.94
N LYS A 83 1.45 -1.02 0.93
CA LYS A 83 2.35 -1.32 -0.21
C LYS A 83 3.81 -1.02 0.09
N LYS A 84 4.08 0.08 0.80
CA LYS A 84 5.44 0.52 1.16
C LYS A 84 5.41 1.27 2.49
N MET A 85 6.52 1.21 3.22
CA MET A 85 6.69 1.94 4.47
C MET A 85 8.04 2.65 4.48
N PHE A 86 8.05 3.90 4.94
CA PHE A 86 9.25 4.70 5.02
C PHE A 86 9.30 5.50 6.31
N LYS A 87 10.45 5.47 6.97
CA LYS A 87 10.74 6.29 8.13
C LYS A 87 11.56 7.49 7.69
N TYR A 88 11.06 8.67 8.02
CA TYR A 88 11.78 9.91 7.84
C TYR A 88 12.45 10.25 9.17
N ARG A 89 13.77 10.40 9.14
CA ARG A 89 14.54 10.90 10.28
C ARG A 89 14.99 12.32 9.97
N SER A 90 14.52 13.27 10.75
CA SER A 90 15.23 14.52 10.96
C SER A 90 15.47 14.70 12.46
N ASP A 91 16.41 15.56 12.82
CA ASP A 91 16.75 15.84 14.22
C ASP A 91 15.55 16.39 15.01
N LYS A 92 14.55 16.95 14.32
CA LYS A 92 13.37 17.59 14.89
C LYS A 92 12.07 16.81 14.66
N TRP A 93 12.04 15.87 13.72
CA TRP A 93 10.82 15.20 13.30
C TRP A 93 11.08 13.73 12.96
N ARG A 94 10.27 12.85 13.56
CA ARG A 94 10.24 11.42 13.26
C ARG A 94 8.83 11.06 12.83
N SER A 95 8.66 10.67 11.57
CA SER A 95 7.39 10.14 11.07
C SER A 95 7.59 8.90 10.24
N VAL A 96 6.60 8.01 10.28
CA VAL A 96 6.51 6.84 9.42
C VAL A 96 5.38 7.05 8.44
N HIS A 97 5.71 7.10 7.16
CA HIS A 97 4.70 7.24 6.11
C HIS A 97 4.50 5.92 5.37
N LEU A 98 3.25 5.57 5.18
CA LEU A 98 2.83 4.43 4.39
C LEU A 98 2.47 4.88 2.97
N THR A 99 2.77 4.03 2.00
CA THR A 99 2.06 4.03 0.72
C THR A 99 0.99 2.97 0.80
N LEU A 100 -0.27 3.36 0.63
CA LEU A 100 -1.42 2.49 0.68
C LEU A 100 -1.95 2.22 -0.73
N GLY A 101 -2.49 1.03 -0.94
CA GLY A 101 -3.27 0.68 -2.12
C GLY A 101 -4.69 0.30 -1.75
N SER A 102 -5.64 0.67 -2.61
CA SER A 102 -6.99 0.11 -2.64
C SER A 102 -7.17 -0.75 -3.90
N ASP A 103 -8.39 -1.16 -4.19
CA ASP A 103 -8.76 -1.85 -5.44
C ASP A 103 -8.62 -0.95 -6.69
N SER A 104 -8.36 0.34 -6.51
CA SER A 104 -8.08 1.27 -7.60
C SER A 104 -6.58 1.32 -7.95
N SER A 105 -6.26 1.83 -9.15
CA SER A 105 -4.88 2.12 -9.56
C SER A 105 -4.24 3.30 -8.80
N THR A 106 -5.01 4.00 -7.98
CA THR A 106 -4.53 5.14 -7.19
C THR A 106 -3.85 4.65 -5.92
N ASN A 107 -2.65 5.15 -5.67
CA ASN A 107 -1.97 4.94 -4.40
C ASN A 107 -2.24 6.13 -3.49
N TYR A 108 -2.21 5.88 -2.18
CA TYR A 108 -2.41 6.89 -1.16
C TYR A 108 -1.17 6.97 -0.28
N THR A 109 -0.99 8.09 0.39
CA THR A 109 0.07 8.27 1.39
C THR A 109 -0.57 8.54 2.74
N MET A 110 -0.09 7.87 3.77
CA MET A 110 -0.57 8.04 5.14
C MET A 110 0.59 8.38 6.07
N ASP A 111 0.42 9.35 6.97
CA ASP A 111 1.28 9.52 8.14
C ASP A 111 0.71 8.67 9.30
N LEU A 112 1.35 7.52 9.56
CA LEU A 112 0.74 6.45 10.34
C LEU A 112 0.46 6.85 11.79
N ASP A 113 1.46 7.40 12.48
CA ASP A 113 1.32 7.69 13.91
C ASP A 113 0.32 8.82 14.15
N ASN A 114 0.29 9.84 13.28
CA ASN A 114 -0.70 10.91 13.40
C ASN A 114 -2.12 10.42 13.05
N ALA A 115 -2.26 9.59 12.02
CA ALA A 115 -3.55 8.99 11.66
C ALA A 115 -4.09 8.07 12.77
N ILE A 116 -3.23 7.33 13.46
CA ILE A 116 -3.62 6.52 14.63
C ILE A 116 -4.10 7.43 15.77
N ARG A 117 -3.33 8.47 16.13
CA ARG A 117 -3.69 9.39 17.22
C ARG A 117 -5.00 10.14 16.95
N SER A 118 -5.29 10.44 15.69
CA SER A 118 -6.51 11.14 15.30
C SER A 118 -7.72 10.22 15.09
N GLY A 119 -7.57 8.90 15.23
CA GLY A 119 -8.64 7.93 15.01
C GLY A 119 -8.95 7.63 13.54
N GLU A 120 -8.11 8.07 12.60
CA GLU A 120 -8.24 7.79 11.17
C GLU A 120 -7.86 6.35 10.80
N VAL A 121 -7.22 5.63 11.72
CA VAL A 121 -6.86 4.21 11.59
C VAL A 121 -7.57 3.43 12.68
N LYS A 122 -8.27 2.36 12.30
CA LYS A 122 -8.81 1.42 13.30
C LYS A 122 -7.68 0.70 14.01
N GLN A 123 -7.82 0.49 15.32
CA GLN A 123 -6.85 -0.21 16.16
C GLN A 123 -6.92 -1.74 16.00
N SER A 124 -7.16 -2.22 14.79
CA SER A 124 -7.11 -3.63 14.42
C SER A 124 -6.42 -3.75 13.06
N ILE A 125 -5.56 -4.75 12.93
CA ILE A 125 -4.96 -5.13 11.64
C ILE A 125 -5.51 -6.51 11.32
N GLU A 126 -6.11 -6.63 10.15
CA GLU A 126 -6.37 -7.93 9.57
C GLU A 126 -5.11 -8.31 8.79
N LYS A 127 -4.49 -9.42 9.19
CA LYS A 127 -3.45 -10.01 8.35
C LYS A 127 -4.12 -10.39 7.04
N ARG A 128 -3.49 -10.05 5.93
CA ARG A 128 -3.89 -10.65 4.67
C ARG A 128 -3.57 -12.12 4.81
N ASP A 129 -4.59 -12.95 5.01
CA ASP A 129 -4.43 -14.36 4.71
C ASP A 129 -4.06 -14.43 3.23
N THR A 130 -2.84 -14.86 2.94
CA THR A 130 -2.44 -15.23 1.58
C THR A 130 -3.27 -16.39 1.03
N ASN A 131 -4.18 -16.91 1.85
CA ASN A 131 -5.23 -17.88 1.55
C ASN A 131 -6.64 -17.26 1.54
N GLN A 132 -6.81 -16.02 1.07
CA GLN A 132 -8.16 -15.59 0.71
C GLN A 132 -8.65 -16.46 -0.46
N ASN A 133 -9.56 -17.37 -0.13
CA ASN A 133 -10.51 -18.00 -1.05
C ASN A 133 -11.16 -16.90 -1.89
N VAL A 134 -10.53 -16.58 -3.01
CA VAL A 134 -11.25 -16.01 -4.14
C VAL A 134 -12.33 -17.03 -4.43
N SER A 135 -13.60 -16.63 -4.32
CA SER A 135 -14.69 -17.40 -4.91
C SER A 135 -14.39 -17.43 -6.41
N TYR A 136 -13.61 -18.44 -6.81
CA TYR A 136 -13.20 -18.59 -8.20
C TYR A 136 -14.46 -18.83 -9.00
N ASP A 137 -14.72 -17.91 -9.93
CA ASP A 137 -15.71 -18.14 -10.96
C ASP A 137 -15.32 -19.45 -11.68
N LYS A 138 -16.32 -20.14 -12.21
CA LYS A 138 -16.17 -21.37 -13.01
C LYS A 138 -15.05 -21.23 -14.04
N TYR A 139 -14.93 -20.06 -14.65
CA TYR A 139 -13.90 -19.73 -15.62
C TYR A 139 -12.49 -19.57 -15.02
N ASP A 140 -12.36 -19.07 -13.79
CA ASP A 140 -11.07 -18.96 -13.11
C ASP A 140 -10.53 -20.34 -12.71
N LYS A 141 -11.42 -21.26 -12.30
CA LYS A 141 -11.04 -22.65 -12.01
C LYS A 141 -10.54 -23.35 -13.27
N ILE A 142 -11.19 -23.12 -14.41
CA ILE A 142 -10.76 -23.64 -15.71
C ILE A 142 -9.41 -23.06 -16.12
N ALA A 143 -9.17 -21.76 -15.92
CA ALA A 143 -7.88 -21.13 -16.24
C ALA A 143 -6.71 -21.74 -15.43
N LYS A 144 -6.94 -22.04 -14.15
CA LYS A 144 -5.95 -22.74 -13.31
C LYS A 144 -5.71 -24.18 -13.75
N LEU A 145 -6.77 -24.89 -14.10
CA LEU A 145 -6.69 -26.25 -14.60
C LEU A 145 -5.86 -26.30 -15.91
N LYS A 146 -6.07 -25.31 -16.79
CA LYS A 146 -5.29 -25.18 -18.03
C LYS A 146 -3.82 -24.93 -17.73
N LYS A 147 -3.51 -24.10 -16.74
CA LYS A 147 -2.13 -23.87 -16.33
C LYS A 147 -1.45 -25.16 -15.84
N LEU A 148 -2.14 -25.98 -15.05
CA LEU A 148 -1.60 -27.27 -14.60
C LEU A 148 -1.34 -28.26 -15.77
N PHE A 149 -2.19 -28.22 -16.79
CA PHE A 149 -1.97 -28.98 -18.03
C PHE A 149 -0.77 -28.44 -18.82
N ASP A 150 -0.68 -27.12 -19.02
CA ASP A 150 0.42 -26.47 -19.73
C ASP A 150 1.77 -26.66 -19.00
N ASP A 151 1.75 -26.72 -17.66
CA ASP A 151 2.90 -27.03 -16.81
C ASP A 151 3.24 -28.55 -16.78
N GLY A 152 2.48 -29.39 -17.49
CA GLY A 152 2.69 -30.84 -17.58
C GLY A 152 2.34 -31.63 -16.31
N ALA A 153 1.68 -30.99 -15.34
CA ALA A 153 1.24 -31.61 -14.09
C ALA A 153 -0.04 -32.44 -14.25
N LEU A 154 -0.77 -32.27 -15.35
CA LEU A 154 -1.95 -33.05 -15.72
C LEU A 154 -1.80 -33.60 -17.14
N THR A 155 -2.32 -34.81 -17.35
CA THR A 155 -2.50 -35.36 -18.69
C THR A 155 -3.70 -34.73 -19.39
N GLN A 156 -3.77 -34.87 -20.72
CA GLN A 156 -4.87 -34.32 -21.53
C GLN A 156 -6.24 -34.88 -21.08
N ASP A 157 -6.30 -36.16 -20.74
CA ASP A 157 -7.52 -36.83 -20.29
C ASP A 157 -7.97 -36.35 -18.90
N GLU A 158 -7.02 -36.06 -18.00
CA GLU A 158 -7.32 -35.50 -16.68
C GLU A 158 -7.81 -34.06 -16.78
N TYR A 159 -7.21 -33.26 -17.65
CA TYR A 159 -7.62 -31.89 -17.92
C TYR A 159 -9.05 -31.83 -18.46
N GLU A 160 -9.39 -32.59 -19.51
CA GLU A 160 -10.73 -32.54 -20.10
C GLU A 160 -11.81 -33.10 -19.17
N ARG A 161 -11.50 -34.13 -18.37
CA ARG A 161 -12.44 -34.68 -17.37
C ARG A 161 -12.79 -33.66 -16.29
N GLU A 162 -11.80 -32.96 -15.73
CA GLU A 162 -12.04 -31.97 -14.68
C GLU A 162 -12.69 -30.70 -15.24
N LYS A 163 -12.33 -30.29 -16.46
CA LYS A 163 -12.98 -29.19 -17.19
C LYS A 163 -14.47 -29.48 -17.45
N ALA A 164 -14.81 -30.71 -17.85
CA ALA A 164 -16.20 -31.11 -18.07
C ALA A 164 -17.04 -31.06 -16.78
N LYS A 165 -16.49 -31.50 -15.64
CA LYS A 165 -17.18 -31.39 -14.34
C LYS A 165 -17.46 -29.94 -13.96
N LEU A 166 -16.48 -29.06 -14.15
CA LEU A 166 -16.64 -27.62 -13.91
C LEU A 166 -17.68 -27.00 -14.85
N LEU A 167 -17.76 -27.46 -16.10
CA LEU A 167 -18.74 -27.01 -17.09
C LEU A 167 -20.16 -27.55 -16.89
N GLY A 168 -20.33 -28.76 -16.35
CA GLY A 168 -21.62 -29.41 -16.12
C GLY A 168 -22.26 -29.17 -14.74
N SER A 169 -21.61 -28.41 -13.85
CA SER A 169 -22.20 -27.99 -12.57
C SER A 169 -23.12 -26.78 -12.82
N GLU A 170 -24.42 -27.03 -12.97
CA GLU A 170 -25.54 -26.06 -12.83
C GLU A 170 -26.45 -26.50 -11.68
#